data_AF-B8KQ22-F1
#
_entry.id   AF-B8KQ22-F1
#
_cell.length_a   1.000
_cell.length_b   1.000
_cell.length_c   1.000
_cell.angle_alpha   90.00
_cell.angle_beta   90.00
_cell.angle_gamma   90.00
#
_symmetry.space_group_name_H-M   'P 1'
#
loop_
_entity.id
_entity.type
_entity.pdbx_description
1 polymer ?
#
loop_
_entity_poly.entity_id
_entity_poly.type
_entity_poly.pdbx_seq_one_letter_code
_entity_poly.pdbx_strand_id
1 'polypeptide(L)'
;MKRYIAGIMGLGVTAWASMVMADSTDAACEIYPAGADRSDLTVSCRFYQAQGRVVITRADGVEYDFTMQGDTPGNFVDEQGRTVYRQGDLGDQGLIFRLPDESVYVYWNTAMLEPADESNPTWPFTTDYYDATALFRCRLAGAEQFSECPGGILRMGGGEASIVVQSPSGEQFTINVMRDYVNAANREVDARLKGDTWMLTFANGEVWEIPLAAVEGG
;
A
#
# COMPACT_ATOMS: atom_id res chain seq x y z
N MET A 1 46.49 68.27 25.29
CA MET A 1 47.08 67.58 24.13
C MET A 1 46.56 66.15 24.09
N LYS A 2 46.11 65.73 22.90
CA LYS A 2 45.59 64.39 22.55
C LYS A 2 46.41 63.23 23.14
N ARG A 3 45.72 62.18 23.57
CA ARG A 3 45.97 60.79 23.13
C ARG A 3 44.84 59.83 23.55
N TYR A 4 44.18 59.29 22.53
CA TYR A 4 43.19 58.21 22.57
C TYR A 4 43.91 56.86 22.68
N ILE A 5 43.41 55.94 23.49
CA ILE A 5 43.65 54.50 23.34
C ILE A 5 42.32 53.77 23.55
N ALA A 6 41.92 53.05 22.50
CA ALA A 6 40.73 52.24 22.38
C ALA A 6 40.89 50.90 23.11
N GLY A 7 39.82 50.41 23.74
CA GLY A 7 39.71 49.07 24.31
C GLY A 7 38.50 48.34 23.74
N ILE A 8 38.79 47.26 23.02
CA ILE A 8 37.92 46.46 22.16
C ILE A 8 36.76 45.83 22.93
N MET A 9 35.53 46.07 22.48
CA MET A 9 34.32 45.37 22.90
C MET A 9 34.23 44.07 22.08
N GLY A 10 34.55 42.93 22.71
CA GLY A 10 34.40 41.61 22.10
C GLY A 10 32.92 41.22 22.04
N LEU A 11 32.31 41.31 20.87
CA LEU A 11 31.03 40.65 20.58
C LEU A 11 31.27 39.15 20.41
N GLY A 12 30.95 38.38 21.45
CA GLY A 12 30.82 36.93 21.35
C GLY A 12 29.55 36.58 20.57
N VAL A 13 29.71 36.20 19.31
CA VAL A 13 28.63 35.58 18.52
C VAL A 13 28.47 34.14 19.02
N THR A 14 27.51 33.90 19.89
CA THR A 14 27.07 32.54 20.21
C THR A 14 26.31 32.00 19.00
N ALA A 15 26.98 31.19 18.19
CA ALA A 15 26.33 30.41 17.14
C ALA A 15 25.40 29.38 17.79
N TRP A 16 24.09 29.61 17.72
CA TRP A 16 23.11 28.61 18.08
C TRP A 16 23.09 27.59 16.93
N ALA A 17 23.66 26.41 17.15
CA ALA A 17 23.50 25.29 16.23
C ALA A 17 22.04 24.86 16.32
N SER A 18 21.22 25.31 15.37
CA SER A 18 19.89 24.74 15.17
C SER A 18 20.08 23.27 14.83
N MET A 19 19.70 22.38 15.74
CA MET A 19 19.51 20.97 15.42
C MET A 19 18.38 20.90 14.40
N VAL A 20 18.73 20.81 13.12
CA VAL A 20 17.78 20.36 12.10
C VAL A 20 17.46 18.92 12.47
N MET A 21 16.24 18.70 12.98
CA MET A 21 15.71 17.36 13.21
C MET A 21 15.75 16.66 11.86
N ALA A 22 16.56 15.61 11.78
CA ALA A 22 16.52 14.71 10.65
C ALA A 22 15.26 13.86 10.79
N ASP A 23 14.43 13.81 9.75
CA ASP A 23 13.25 12.96 9.74
C ASP A 23 13.68 11.56 9.33
N SER A 24 13.88 10.69 10.31
CA SER A 24 14.05 9.25 10.10
C SER A 24 12.91 8.50 10.76
N THR A 25 12.42 7.47 10.07
CA THR A 25 11.37 6.58 10.57
C THR A 25 11.62 5.16 10.10
N ASP A 26 11.24 4.20 10.93
CA ASP A 26 11.09 2.82 10.47
C ASP A 26 9.82 2.75 9.59
N ALA A 27 9.87 1.88 8.59
CA ALA A 27 8.88 1.75 7.54
C ALA A 27 8.83 0.31 7.00
N ALA A 28 7.80 0.00 6.22
CA ALA A 28 7.78 -1.17 5.36
C ALA A 28 8.04 -0.74 3.92
N CYS A 29 8.84 -1.52 3.19
CA CYS A 29 9.18 -1.25 1.81
C CYS A 29 8.69 -2.39 0.91
N GLU A 30 7.89 -2.06 -0.10
CA GLU A 30 7.57 -2.98 -1.21
C GLU A 30 8.38 -2.61 -2.46
N ILE A 31 8.94 -3.62 -3.11
CA ILE A 31 9.84 -3.44 -4.27
C ILE A 31 9.17 -3.97 -5.53
N TYR A 32 8.88 -3.07 -6.47
CA TYR A 32 8.23 -3.40 -7.74
C TYR A 32 9.27 -3.36 -8.86
N PRO A 33 9.62 -4.49 -9.49
CA PRO A 33 10.46 -4.47 -10.69
C PRO A 33 9.86 -3.60 -11.79
N ALA A 34 10.70 -3.04 -12.66
CA ALA A 34 10.24 -2.21 -13.78
C ALA A 34 9.20 -2.96 -14.64
N GLY A 35 8.02 -2.37 -14.77
CA GLY A 35 6.91 -2.93 -15.55
C GLY A 35 6.06 -3.98 -14.81
N ALA A 36 6.38 -4.33 -13.56
CA ALA A 36 5.54 -5.18 -12.74
C ALA A 36 4.35 -4.40 -12.17
N ASP A 37 3.19 -5.06 -12.13
CA ASP A 37 1.95 -4.58 -11.51
C ASP A 37 1.78 -5.06 -10.05
N ARG A 38 2.68 -5.92 -9.57
CA ARG A 38 2.73 -6.43 -8.20
C ARG A 38 4.16 -6.56 -7.68
N SER A 39 4.32 -6.46 -6.37
CA SER A 39 5.56 -6.81 -5.66
C SER A 39 5.41 -8.18 -5.00
N ASP A 40 6.48 -8.98 -5.04
CA ASP A 40 6.61 -10.21 -4.23
C ASP A 40 7.67 -10.03 -3.12
N LEU A 41 8.10 -8.77 -2.87
CA LEU A 41 9.14 -8.45 -1.89
C LEU A 41 8.71 -7.28 -1.02
N THR A 42 8.25 -7.62 0.19
CA THR A 42 8.00 -6.69 1.29
C THR A 42 9.09 -6.89 2.35
N VAL A 43 9.78 -5.83 2.72
CA VAL A 43 10.91 -5.88 3.66
C VAL A 43 10.86 -4.69 4.62
N SER A 44 11.33 -4.89 5.85
CA SER A 44 11.47 -3.77 6.77
C SER A 44 12.55 -2.82 6.26
N CYS A 45 12.34 -1.53 6.41
CA CYS A 45 13.29 -0.53 5.96
C CYS A 45 13.29 0.68 6.90
N ARG A 46 14.38 1.46 6.83
CA ARG A 46 14.48 2.76 7.47
C ARG A 46 14.49 3.84 6.42
N PHE A 47 13.54 4.75 6.51
CA PHE A 47 13.50 5.97 5.71
C PHE A 47 14.24 7.09 6.45
N TYR A 48 15.00 7.89 5.70
CA TYR A 48 15.66 9.08 6.17
C TYR A 48 15.56 10.18 5.11
N GLN A 49 15.18 11.39 5.50
CA GLN A 49 15.24 12.55 4.63
C GLN A 49 15.74 13.78 5.38
N ALA A 50 16.78 14.41 4.84
CA ALA A 50 17.26 15.70 5.31
C ALA A 50 18.06 16.44 4.23
N GLN A 51 17.91 17.78 4.19
CA GLN A 51 18.78 18.66 3.40
C GLN A 51 18.92 18.28 1.91
N GLY A 52 17.83 17.82 1.28
CA GLY A 52 17.82 17.42 -0.12
C GLY A 52 18.42 16.03 -0.39
N ARG A 53 18.73 15.25 0.64
CA ARG A 53 19.11 13.84 0.55
C ARG A 53 18.00 12.95 1.10
N VAL A 54 17.75 11.83 0.43
CA VAL A 54 16.89 10.74 0.91
C VAL A 54 17.73 9.48 0.97
N VAL A 55 17.67 8.76 2.09
CA VAL A 55 18.29 7.45 2.24
C VAL A 55 17.21 6.45 2.65
N ILE A 56 17.18 5.30 1.98
CA ILE A 56 16.29 4.19 2.31
C ILE A 56 17.16 2.96 2.51
N THR A 57 17.27 2.48 3.74
CA THR A 57 18.07 1.29 4.07
C THR A 57 17.12 0.12 4.31
N ARG A 58 17.16 -0.89 3.45
CA ARG A 58 16.38 -2.14 3.59
C ARG A 58 17.08 -3.11 4.53
N ALA A 59 16.30 -3.93 5.24
CA ALA A 59 16.84 -4.92 6.16
C ALA A 59 17.59 -6.07 5.47
N ASP A 60 17.39 -6.27 4.17
CA ASP A 60 18.17 -7.21 3.35
C ASP A 60 19.52 -6.65 2.86
N GLY A 61 19.88 -5.44 3.30
CA GLY A 61 21.19 -4.82 3.07
C GLY A 61 21.29 -3.95 1.83
N VAL A 62 20.21 -3.80 1.05
CA VAL A 62 20.15 -2.83 -0.05
C VAL A 62 19.94 -1.43 0.51
N GLU A 63 20.72 -0.46 0.04
CA GLU A 63 20.56 0.95 0.38
C GLU A 63 20.28 1.75 -0.89
N TYR A 64 19.33 2.67 -0.79
CA TYR A 64 19.09 3.69 -1.79
C TYR A 64 19.53 5.04 -1.23
N ASP A 65 20.43 5.72 -1.92
CA ASP A 65 20.87 7.06 -1.58
C ASP A 65 20.57 8.02 -2.74
N PHE A 66 19.71 8.99 -2.48
CA PHE A 66 19.18 9.91 -3.46
C PHE A 66 19.54 11.34 -3.10
N THR A 67 20.08 12.07 -4.06
CA THR A 67 20.36 13.51 -3.92
C THR A 67 19.44 14.30 -4.84
N MET A 68 18.83 15.37 -4.32
CA MET A 68 17.93 16.23 -5.07
C MET A 68 18.64 16.82 -6.29
N GLN A 69 17.97 16.78 -7.43
CA GLN A 69 18.47 17.30 -8.69
C GLN A 69 17.76 18.61 -9.04
N GLY A 70 18.51 19.72 -8.95
CA GLY A 70 17.98 21.06 -9.21
C GLY A 70 16.99 21.52 -8.14
N ASP A 71 16.18 22.52 -8.48
CA ASP A 71 15.26 23.17 -7.55
C ASP A 71 13.83 22.59 -7.58
N THR A 72 13.57 21.63 -8.47
CA THR A 72 12.24 21.00 -8.60
C THR A 72 12.06 19.93 -7.52
N PRO A 73 11.08 20.09 -6.61
CA PRO A 73 10.81 19.08 -5.59
C PRO A 73 10.44 17.73 -6.22
N GLY A 74 10.97 16.65 -5.67
CA GLY A 74 10.65 15.29 -6.12
C GLY A 74 11.57 14.74 -7.20
N ASN A 75 12.47 15.55 -7.75
CA ASN A 75 13.50 15.07 -8.68
C ASN A 75 14.80 14.79 -7.93
N PHE A 76 15.27 13.55 -8.04
CA PHE A 76 16.50 13.10 -7.42
C PHE A 76 17.38 12.38 -8.44
N VAL A 77 18.62 12.12 -8.05
CA VAL A 77 19.52 11.17 -8.70
C VAL A 77 20.02 10.16 -7.68
N ASP A 78 20.20 8.91 -8.11
CA ASP A 78 20.90 7.91 -7.32
C ASP A 78 22.42 8.11 -7.36
N GLU A 79 23.16 7.25 -6.65
CA GLU A 79 24.63 7.26 -6.62
C GLU A 79 25.29 7.11 -8.00
N GLN A 80 24.56 6.56 -8.98
CA GLN A 80 25.01 6.37 -10.36
C GLN A 80 24.63 7.55 -11.27
N GLY A 81 23.98 8.59 -10.72
CA GLY A 81 23.51 9.76 -11.45
C GLY A 81 22.24 9.51 -12.27
N ARG A 82 21.54 8.39 -12.04
CA ARG A 82 20.31 8.04 -12.75
C ARG A 82 19.14 8.73 -12.08
N THR A 83 18.20 9.24 -12.88
CA THR A 83 17.06 9.99 -12.37
C THR A 83 16.13 9.11 -11.54
N VAL A 84 15.69 9.64 -10.41
CA VAL A 84 14.72 9.05 -9.50
C VAL A 84 13.62 10.07 -9.25
N TYR A 85 12.36 9.64 -9.39
CA TYR A 85 11.20 10.51 -9.15
C TYR A 85 10.48 10.09 -7.86
N ARG A 86 10.27 11.04 -6.96
CA ARG A 86 9.43 10.86 -5.79
C ARG A 86 7.99 11.25 -6.10
N GLN A 87 7.05 10.36 -5.83
CA GLN A 87 5.61 10.57 -6.02
C GLN A 87 4.86 10.42 -4.69
N GLY A 88 3.77 11.18 -4.56
CA GLY A 88 2.90 11.21 -3.40
C GLY A 88 1.59 10.43 -3.60
N ASP A 89 1.55 9.51 -4.57
CA ASP A 89 0.32 8.81 -4.95
C ASP A 89 -0.22 7.88 -3.84
N LEU A 90 0.59 7.62 -2.80
CA LEU A 90 0.19 6.92 -1.57
C LEU A 90 -0.49 7.82 -0.52
N GLY A 91 -0.63 9.13 -0.78
CA GLY A 91 -1.26 10.06 0.17
C GLY A 91 -0.51 10.14 1.50
N ASP A 92 -1.23 9.94 2.60
CA ASP A 92 -0.71 9.95 3.97
C ASP A 92 -0.12 8.60 4.40
N GLN A 93 -0.22 7.56 3.58
CA GLN A 93 0.28 6.22 3.91
C GLN A 93 1.77 6.04 3.66
N GLY A 94 2.37 6.85 2.78
CA GLY A 94 3.71 6.57 2.30
C GLY A 94 4.24 7.49 1.19
N LEU A 95 5.36 7.08 0.59
CA LEU A 95 5.99 7.70 -0.57
C LEU A 95 6.40 6.64 -1.59
N ILE A 96 6.42 7.02 -2.87
CA ILE A 96 6.91 6.17 -3.95
C ILE A 96 8.18 6.79 -4.53
N PHE A 97 9.22 5.99 -4.72
CA PHE A 97 10.42 6.35 -5.47
C PHE A 97 10.50 5.50 -6.73
N ARG A 98 10.46 6.13 -7.90
CA ARG A 98 10.53 5.47 -9.21
C ARG A 98 11.97 5.56 -9.74
N LEU A 99 12.65 4.42 -9.79
CA LEU A 99 13.98 4.25 -10.37
C LEU A 99 13.84 3.66 -11.79
N PRO A 100 14.93 3.61 -12.59
CA PRO A 100 14.88 3.02 -13.93
C PRO A 100 14.51 1.53 -13.93
N ASP A 101 15.00 0.77 -12.96
CA ASP A 101 14.90 -0.70 -12.95
C ASP A 101 13.82 -1.23 -12.00
N GLU A 102 13.34 -0.39 -11.08
CA GLU A 102 12.35 -0.76 -10.06
C GLU A 102 11.68 0.48 -9.44
N SER A 103 10.66 0.27 -8.63
CA SER A 103 10.06 1.28 -7.77
C SER A 103 10.05 0.81 -6.32
N VAL A 104 10.33 1.73 -5.41
CA VAL A 104 10.31 1.50 -3.97
C VAL A 104 9.11 2.23 -3.39
N TYR A 105 8.15 1.48 -2.86
CA TYR A 105 7.02 2.01 -2.13
C TYR A 105 7.36 1.95 -0.63
N VAL A 106 7.42 3.11 0.01
CA VAL A 106 7.75 3.24 1.43
C VAL A 106 6.47 3.54 2.19
N TYR A 107 6.03 2.61 3.05
CA TYR A 107 4.84 2.71 3.86
C TYR A 107 5.17 3.02 5.32
N TRP A 108 4.45 3.95 5.92
CA TRP A 108 4.63 4.32 7.33
C TRP A 108 4.06 3.29 8.29
N ASN A 109 3.07 2.50 7.83
CA ASN A 109 2.53 1.39 8.60
C ASN A 109 3.37 0.13 8.37
N THR A 110 3.97 -0.38 9.44
CA THR A 110 4.81 -1.58 9.43
C THR A 110 4.03 -2.88 9.63
N ALA A 111 2.70 -2.84 9.80
CA ALA A 111 1.87 -4.04 10.03
C ALA A 111 2.01 -5.09 8.90
N MET A 112 2.23 -4.66 7.66
CA MET A 112 2.49 -5.57 6.53
C MET A 112 3.77 -6.42 6.64
N LEU A 113 4.63 -6.14 7.63
CA LEU A 113 5.82 -6.94 7.95
C LEU A 113 5.52 -8.04 8.96
N GLU A 114 4.36 -7.99 9.62
CA GLU A 114 3.95 -9.04 10.52
C GLU A 114 3.75 -10.34 9.72
N PRO A 115 4.21 -11.48 10.24
CA PRO A 115 4.01 -12.75 9.56
C PRO A 115 2.52 -13.00 9.36
N ALA A 116 2.18 -13.53 8.18
CA ALA A 116 0.85 -13.98 7.87
C ALA A 116 0.27 -14.87 8.99
N ASP A 117 -0.86 -14.47 9.56
CA ASP A 117 -1.64 -15.33 10.43
C ASP A 117 -2.51 -16.25 9.57
N GLU A 118 -1.95 -17.40 9.17
CA GLU A 118 -2.70 -18.42 8.41
C GLU A 118 -3.87 -19.02 9.21
N SER A 119 -3.95 -18.77 10.52
CA SER A 119 -5.10 -19.17 11.34
C SER A 119 -6.26 -18.18 11.30
N ASN A 120 -6.06 -17.00 10.71
CA ASN A 120 -7.13 -16.04 10.45
C ASN A 120 -8.20 -16.70 9.56
N PRO A 121 -9.49 -16.70 9.96
CA PRO A 121 -10.56 -17.28 9.17
C PRO A 121 -10.65 -16.73 7.74
N THR A 122 -10.22 -15.48 7.50
CA THR A 122 -10.23 -14.86 6.18
C THR A 122 -8.92 -14.99 5.41
N TRP A 123 -7.94 -15.76 5.91
CA TRP A 123 -6.71 -16.04 5.18
C TRP A 123 -7.04 -16.61 3.78
N PRO A 124 -6.40 -16.16 2.68
CA PRO A 124 -5.19 -15.32 2.61
C PRO A 124 -5.40 -13.81 2.58
N PHE A 125 -6.61 -13.33 2.88
CA PHE A 125 -6.94 -11.91 2.83
C PHE A 125 -6.70 -11.24 4.20
N THR A 126 -5.98 -10.11 4.19
CA THR A 126 -5.71 -9.27 5.38
C THR A 126 -6.11 -7.82 5.11
N THR A 127 -6.33 -7.06 6.17
CA THR A 127 -6.63 -5.61 6.06
C THR A 127 -5.41 -4.76 5.71
N ASP A 128 -4.24 -5.37 5.48
CA ASP A 128 -3.06 -4.65 4.99
C ASP A 128 -3.23 -4.27 3.52
N TYR A 129 -3.95 -5.11 2.76
CA TYR A 129 -4.16 -4.96 1.31
C TYR A 129 -5.61 -4.66 0.92
N TYR A 130 -6.55 -4.81 1.85
CA TYR A 130 -7.99 -4.69 1.61
C TYR A 130 -8.64 -3.79 2.65
N ASP A 131 -9.68 -3.05 2.29
CA ASP A 131 -10.42 -2.19 3.23
C ASP A 131 -11.13 -3.02 4.31
N ALA A 132 -11.47 -4.27 4.00
CA ALA A 132 -12.03 -5.23 4.92
C ALA A 132 -11.80 -6.66 4.41
N THR A 133 -11.91 -7.64 5.31
CA THR A 133 -11.93 -9.06 4.96
C THR A 133 -13.19 -9.69 5.54
N ALA A 134 -13.72 -10.70 4.85
CA ALA A 134 -14.94 -11.38 5.28
C ALA A 134 -14.97 -12.84 4.85
N LEU A 135 -15.83 -13.60 5.54
CA LEU A 135 -16.26 -14.92 5.13
C LEU A 135 -17.60 -14.80 4.40
N PHE A 136 -17.64 -15.20 3.14
CA PHE A 136 -18.82 -15.19 2.30
C PHE A 136 -19.44 -16.57 2.24
N ARG A 137 -20.78 -16.64 2.22
CA ARG A 137 -21.47 -17.91 1.99
C ARG A 137 -21.28 -18.29 0.52
N CYS A 138 -20.65 -19.43 0.30
CA CYS A 138 -20.33 -19.96 -1.01
C CYS A 138 -20.66 -21.46 -1.07
N ARG A 139 -20.82 -22.03 -2.26
CA ARG A 139 -20.87 -23.48 -2.45
C ARG A 139 -20.46 -23.89 -3.85
N LEU A 140 -19.89 -25.08 -3.94
CA LEU A 140 -19.59 -25.73 -5.22
C LEU A 140 -20.88 -26.14 -5.95
N ALA A 141 -20.74 -26.35 -7.26
CA ALA A 141 -21.82 -26.88 -8.08
C ALA A 141 -22.36 -28.21 -7.53
N GLY A 142 -23.68 -28.30 -7.39
CA GLY A 142 -24.35 -29.49 -6.88
C GLY A 142 -24.21 -29.74 -5.37
N ALA A 143 -23.43 -28.93 -4.63
CA ALA A 143 -23.38 -29.03 -3.18
C ALA A 143 -24.69 -28.50 -2.54
N GLU A 144 -25.24 -29.25 -1.59
CA GLU A 144 -26.46 -28.85 -0.87
C GLU A 144 -26.18 -27.83 0.23
N GLN A 145 -24.99 -27.89 0.84
CA GLN A 145 -24.62 -27.04 1.96
C GLN A 145 -23.70 -25.91 1.50
N PHE A 146 -23.88 -24.74 2.14
CA PHE A 146 -22.96 -23.63 2.00
C PHE A 146 -21.77 -23.81 2.93
N SER A 147 -20.61 -23.41 2.44
CA SER A 147 -19.38 -23.17 3.20
C SER A 147 -19.15 -21.68 3.37
N GLU A 148 -18.15 -21.34 4.16
CA GLU A 148 -17.63 -19.99 4.33
C GLU A 148 -16.34 -19.86 3.50
N CYS A 149 -16.35 -18.98 2.50
CA CYS A 149 -15.21 -18.70 1.65
C CYS A 149 -14.60 -17.35 2.01
N PRO A 150 -13.27 -17.27 2.18
CA PRO A 150 -12.63 -16.03 2.52
C PRO A 150 -12.60 -15.09 1.32
N GLY A 151 -12.66 -13.78 1.60
CA GLY A 151 -12.46 -12.75 0.60
C GLY A 151 -11.99 -11.42 1.17
N GLY A 152 -11.21 -10.71 0.38
CA GLY A 152 -10.77 -9.33 0.63
C GLY A 152 -11.61 -8.35 -0.18
N ILE A 153 -11.98 -7.22 0.45
CA ILE A 153 -12.92 -6.24 -0.08
C ILE A 153 -12.18 -4.92 -0.31
N LEU A 154 -12.21 -4.43 -1.56
CA LEU A 154 -11.81 -3.08 -1.94
C LEU A 154 -13.07 -2.29 -2.28
N ARG A 155 -13.46 -1.34 -1.42
CA ARG A 155 -14.63 -0.50 -1.60
C ARG A 155 -14.28 0.70 -2.45
N MET A 156 -15.20 1.06 -3.32
CA MET A 156 -15.09 2.19 -4.22
C MET A 156 -16.20 3.20 -3.90
N GLY A 157 -16.00 4.44 -4.33
CA GLY A 157 -16.95 5.52 -4.11
C GLY A 157 -18.32 5.23 -4.74
N GLY A 158 -19.39 5.35 -3.95
CA GLY A 158 -20.76 5.27 -4.45
C GLY A 158 -21.34 3.86 -4.51
N GLY A 159 -21.00 3.02 -3.54
CA GLY A 159 -21.65 1.71 -3.34
C GLY A 159 -21.19 0.65 -4.32
N GLU A 160 -19.92 0.69 -4.71
CA GLU A 160 -19.29 -0.29 -5.60
C GLU A 160 -18.11 -0.94 -4.86
N ALA A 161 -17.78 -2.18 -5.21
CA ALA A 161 -16.64 -2.86 -4.62
C ALA A 161 -16.05 -3.92 -5.56
N SER A 162 -14.73 -4.08 -5.50
CA SER A 162 -14.02 -5.24 -6.04
C SER A 162 -13.71 -6.18 -4.90
N ILE A 163 -14.22 -7.41 -4.97
CA ILE A 163 -14.07 -8.43 -3.93
C ILE A 163 -13.23 -9.56 -4.50
N VAL A 164 -12.03 -9.75 -3.99
CA VAL A 164 -11.19 -10.90 -4.33
C VAL A 164 -11.57 -12.03 -3.38
N VAL A 165 -11.96 -13.17 -3.92
CA VAL A 165 -12.43 -14.32 -3.15
C VAL A 165 -11.58 -15.55 -3.44
N GLN A 166 -11.52 -16.49 -2.51
CA GLN A 166 -10.99 -17.83 -2.74
C GLN A 166 -12.14 -18.85 -2.70
N SER A 167 -12.33 -19.59 -3.79
CA SER A 167 -13.35 -20.62 -3.90
C SER A 167 -13.09 -21.81 -2.96
N PRO A 168 -14.08 -22.68 -2.73
CA PRO A 168 -13.85 -23.92 -1.99
C PRO A 168 -12.81 -24.85 -2.64
N SER A 169 -12.53 -24.70 -3.94
CA SER A 169 -11.48 -25.42 -4.65
C SER A 169 -10.09 -24.76 -4.55
N GLY A 170 -9.97 -23.64 -3.83
CA GLY A 170 -8.74 -22.89 -3.63
C GLY A 170 -8.40 -21.88 -4.72
N GLU A 171 -9.27 -21.73 -5.73
CA GLU A 171 -9.07 -20.80 -6.84
C GLU A 171 -9.39 -19.36 -6.42
N GLN A 172 -8.52 -18.41 -6.73
CA GLN A 172 -8.80 -16.99 -6.48
C GLN A 172 -9.32 -16.29 -7.73
N PHE A 173 -10.33 -15.45 -7.56
CA PHE A 173 -10.88 -14.59 -8.61
C PHE A 173 -11.56 -13.36 -8.02
N THR A 174 -11.85 -12.38 -8.88
CA THR A 174 -12.46 -11.11 -8.46
C THR A 174 -13.92 -11.06 -8.87
N ILE A 175 -14.78 -10.64 -7.95
CA ILE A 175 -16.18 -10.29 -8.16
C ILE A 175 -16.28 -8.77 -8.08
N ASN A 176 -16.67 -8.09 -9.15
CA ASN A 176 -16.91 -6.65 -9.11
C ASN A 176 -18.40 -6.41 -8.98
N VAL A 177 -18.79 -5.80 -7.86
CA VAL A 177 -20.14 -5.36 -7.59
C VAL A 177 -20.22 -3.89 -7.97
N MET A 178 -20.92 -3.63 -9.07
CA MET A 178 -21.27 -2.28 -9.52
C MET A 178 -22.67 -1.94 -9.01
N ARG A 179 -23.10 -0.68 -9.16
CA ARG A 179 -24.40 -0.22 -8.66
C ARG A 179 -25.59 -1.03 -9.15
N ASP A 180 -25.55 -1.46 -10.41
CA ASP A 180 -26.68 -2.06 -11.10
C ASP A 180 -26.39 -3.46 -11.67
N TYR A 181 -25.12 -3.91 -11.62
CA TYR A 181 -24.75 -5.24 -12.09
C TYR A 181 -23.55 -5.80 -11.32
N VAL A 182 -23.35 -7.11 -11.44
CA VAL A 182 -22.17 -7.80 -10.94
C VAL A 182 -21.49 -8.49 -12.11
N ASN A 183 -20.16 -8.42 -12.16
CA ASN A 183 -19.36 -9.24 -13.05
C ASN A 183 -18.24 -9.94 -12.28
N ALA A 184 -17.54 -10.85 -12.95
CA ALA A 184 -16.40 -11.53 -12.35
C ALA A 184 -15.26 -11.71 -13.35
N ALA A 185 -14.03 -11.70 -12.83
CA ALA A 185 -12.84 -11.89 -13.63
C ALA A 185 -12.76 -13.33 -14.16
N ASN A 186 -12.54 -13.46 -15.46
CA ASN A 186 -12.31 -14.73 -16.16
C ASN A 186 -13.44 -15.78 -16.03
N ARG A 187 -14.67 -15.36 -15.68
CA ARG A 187 -15.84 -16.24 -15.59
C ARG A 187 -17.16 -15.48 -15.76
N GLU A 188 -18.16 -16.16 -16.31
CA GLU A 188 -19.52 -15.64 -16.43
C GLU A 188 -20.32 -15.87 -15.14
N VAL A 189 -21.13 -14.88 -14.77
CA VAL A 189 -21.96 -14.88 -13.56
C VAL A 189 -23.36 -14.34 -13.86
N ASP A 190 -24.39 -15.08 -13.46
CA ASP A 190 -25.75 -14.58 -13.32
C ASP A 190 -25.92 -14.02 -11.91
N ALA A 191 -26.37 -12.78 -11.79
CA ALA A 191 -26.43 -12.08 -10.51
C ALA A 191 -27.82 -11.49 -10.27
N ARG A 192 -28.36 -11.74 -9.08
CA ARG A 192 -29.67 -11.22 -8.69
C ARG A 192 -29.64 -10.69 -7.26
N LEU A 193 -30.05 -9.46 -7.07
CA LEU A 193 -30.21 -8.90 -5.74
C LEU A 193 -31.50 -9.43 -5.10
N LYS A 194 -31.39 -10.05 -3.92
CA LYS A 194 -32.52 -10.52 -3.13
C LYS A 194 -32.44 -9.88 -1.74
N GLY A 195 -33.30 -8.89 -1.51
CA GLY A 195 -33.22 -8.09 -0.29
C GLY A 195 -31.93 -7.27 -0.30
N ASP A 196 -31.07 -7.50 0.70
CA ASP A 196 -29.76 -6.86 0.88
C ASP A 196 -28.59 -7.73 0.43
N THR A 197 -28.83 -8.83 -0.30
CA THR A 197 -27.81 -9.81 -0.65
C THR A 197 -27.82 -10.12 -2.13
N TRP A 198 -26.66 -9.96 -2.78
CA TRP A 198 -26.45 -10.43 -4.15
C TRP A 198 -26.30 -11.94 -4.16
N MET A 199 -27.21 -12.59 -4.89
CA MET A 199 -27.17 -14.02 -5.19
C MET A 199 -26.46 -14.21 -6.53
N LEU A 200 -25.27 -14.80 -6.50
CA LEU A 200 -24.45 -15.02 -7.69
C LEU A 200 -24.45 -16.49 -8.06
N THR A 201 -24.67 -16.81 -9.33
CA THR A 201 -24.55 -18.16 -9.88
C THR A 201 -23.58 -18.14 -11.05
N PHE A 202 -22.46 -18.82 -10.90
CA PHE A 202 -21.42 -18.89 -11.91
C PHE A 202 -21.73 -19.98 -12.94
N ALA A 203 -21.18 -19.85 -14.15
CA ALA A 203 -21.38 -20.82 -15.23
C ALA A 203 -20.91 -22.24 -14.88
N ASN A 204 -19.92 -22.37 -13.99
CA ASN A 204 -19.47 -23.66 -13.48
C ASN A 204 -20.42 -24.28 -12.44
N GLY A 205 -21.49 -23.56 -12.05
CA GLY A 205 -22.51 -23.97 -11.09
C GLY A 205 -22.23 -23.55 -9.65
N GLU A 206 -21.12 -22.87 -9.37
CA GLU A 206 -20.86 -22.29 -8.04
C GLU A 206 -21.89 -21.20 -7.69
N VAL A 207 -22.23 -21.12 -6.41
CA VAL A 207 -23.16 -20.10 -5.91
C VAL A 207 -22.53 -19.34 -4.76
N TRP A 208 -22.69 -18.02 -4.77
CA TRP A 208 -22.16 -17.10 -3.76
C TRP A 208 -23.24 -16.12 -3.30
N GLU A 209 -23.18 -15.75 -2.03
CA GLU A 209 -24.04 -14.75 -1.41
C GLU A 209 -23.16 -13.58 -0.91
N ILE A 210 -23.33 -12.41 -1.52
CA ILE A 210 -22.56 -11.20 -1.20
C ILE A 210 -23.50 -10.15 -0.58
N PRO A 211 -23.42 -9.90 0.74
CA PRO A 211 -24.23 -8.87 1.39
C PRO A 211 -23.84 -7.46 0.91
N LEU A 212 -24.81 -6.56 0.75
CA LEU A 212 -24.57 -5.15 0.42
C LEU A 212 -23.70 -4.46 1.46
N ALA A 213 -23.77 -4.86 2.73
CA ALA A 213 -22.88 -4.37 3.79
C ALA A 213 -21.39 -4.61 3.48
N ALA A 214 -21.05 -5.66 2.72
CA ALA A 214 -19.69 -5.86 2.26
C ALA A 214 -19.26 -4.72 1.30
N VAL A 215 -20.17 -4.26 0.45
CA VAL A 215 -19.94 -3.23 -0.57
C VAL A 215 -19.98 -1.82 0.03
N GLU A 216 -20.97 -1.53 0.87
CA GLU A 216 -21.26 -0.18 1.37
C GLU A 216 -20.43 0.21 2.60
N GLY A 217 -19.93 -0.78 3.34
CA GLY A 217 -19.36 -0.57 4.66
C GLY A 217 -20.43 -0.65 5.75
N GLY A 218 -20.04 -1.13 6.93
CA GLY A 218 -20.92 -1.22 8.11
C GLY A 218 -21.00 0.08 8.91
#